data_AF-A0A640XLT7-F1
#
_entry.id   AF-A0A640XLT7-F1
#
_cell.length_a   1.000
_cell.length_b   1.000
_cell.length_c   1.000
_cell.angle_alpha   90.00
_cell.angle_beta   90.00
_cell.angle_gamma   90.00
#
_symmetry.space_group_name_H-M   'P 1'
#
loop_
_entity.id
_entity.type
_entity.pdbx_description
1 polymer ?
#
loop_
_entity_poly.entity_id
_entity_poly.type
_entity_poly.pdbx_seq_one_letter_code
_entity_poly.pdbx_strand_id
1 'polypeptide(L)' 'MDEASKLLGIQKSTLYDMTMRRAIPVVKIGRLNRFKLSDLEAFINQNRQEAQS' A
#
# COMPACT_ATOMS: atom_id res chain seq x y z
N MET A 1 5.87 -1.80 -6.75
CA MET A 1 6.19 -2.23 -5.38
C MET A 1 7.23 -1.33 -4.74
N ASP A 2 8.36 -1.08 -5.40
CA ASP A 2 9.46 -0.30 -4.81
C ASP A 2 9.06 1.12 -4.39
N GLU A 3 8.42 1.88 -5.28
CA GLU A 3 7.99 3.25 -4.99
C GLU A 3 6.93 3.32 -3.88
N ALA A 4 5.92 2.45 -3.94
CA ALA A 4 4.88 2.39 -2.92
C ALA A 4 5.43 1.98 -1.55
N SER A 5 6.39 1.05 -1.50
CA SER A 5 7.08 0.64 -0.27
C SER A 5 7.86 1.80 0.34
N LYS A 6 8.56 2.60 -0.49
CA LYS A 6 9.26 3.80 -0.04
C LYS A 6 8.30 4.88 0.46
N LEU A 7 7.20 5.11 -0.26
CA LEU A 7 6.19 6.12 0.11
C LEU A 7 5.54 5.80 1.46
N LEU A 8 5.19 4.53 1.67
CA LEU A 8 4.57 4.07 2.91
C LEU A 8 5.58 3.85 4.05
N GLY A 9 6.89 3.86 3.76
CA GLY A 9 7.93 3.59 4.76
C GLY A 9 7.95 2.15 5.28
N ILE A 10 7.41 1.18 4.53
CA ILE A 10 7.32 -0.24 4.93
C ILE A 10 8.17 -1.14 4.03
N GLN A 11 8.51 -2.34 4.51
CA GLN A 11 9.21 -3.33 3.68
C GLN A 11 8.34 -3.82 2.52
N LYS A 12 8.98 -4.19 1.40
CA LYS A 12 8.27 -4.70 0.22
C LYS A 12 7.51 -6.00 0.50
N SER A 13 8.05 -6.86 1.36
CA SER A 13 7.40 -8.09 1.83
C SER A 13 6.09 -7.78 2.55
N THR A 14 6.12 -6.83 3.49
CA THR A 14 4.92 -6.35 4.18
C THR A 14 3.89 -5.79 3.20
N LEU A 15 4.31 -4.91 2.29
CA LEU A 15 3.41 -4.38 1.27
C LEU A 15 2.83 -5.48 0.39
N TYR A 16 3.62 -6.50 0.02
CA TYR A 16 3.14 -7.65 -0.74
C TYR A 16 2.08 -8.44 0.03
N ASP A 17 2.32 -8.77 1.29
CA ASP A 17 1.36 -9.47 2.14
C ASP A 17 0.05 -8.67 2.29
N MET A 18 0.16 -7.35 2.42
CA MET A 18 -1.01 -6.45 2.48
C MET A 18 -1.81 -6.45 1.18
N THR A 19 -1.14 -6.49 0.02
CA THR A 19 -1.85 -6.64 -1.27
C THR A 19 -2.53 -7.99 -1.40
N MET A 20 -1.89 -9.07 -0.93
CA MET A 20 -2.48 -10.41 -0.93
C MET A 20 -3.72 -10.47 -0.01
N ARG A 21 -3.68 -9.77 1.12
CA ARG A 21 -4.80 -9.61 2.06
C ARG A 21 -5.86 -8.61 1.59
N ARG A 22 -5.69 -7.99 0.42
CA ARG A 22 -6.57 -6.94 -0.14
C ARG A 22 -6.71 -5.70 0.77
N ALA A 23 -5.74 -5.46 1.65
CA ALA A 23 -5.71 -4.28 2.52
C ALA A 23 -5.39 -3.00 1.73
N ILE A 24 -4.60 -3.12 0.66
CA ILE A 24 -4.27 -2.02 -0.25
C ILE A 24 -4.66 -2.45 -1.68
N PRO A 25 -5.48 -1.67 -2.40
CA PRO A 25 -5.81 -1.94 -3.79
C PRO A 25 -4.56 -1.96 -4.67
N VAL A 26 -4.47 -2.98 -5.53
CA VAL A 26 -3.38 -3.12 -6.50
C VAL A 26 -3.94 -3.47 -7.87
N VAL A 27 -3.44 -2.80 -8.91
CA VAL A 27 -3.77 -3.10 -10.30
C VAL A 27 -2.60 -3.84 -10.93
N LYS A 28 -2.85 -5.04 -11.43
CA LYS A 28 -1.83 -5.84 -12.11
C LYS A 28 -1.79 -5.48 -13.59
N ILE A 29 -0.65 -5.00 -14.05
CA ILE A 29 -0.38 -4.71 -15.47
C ILE A 29 0.75 -5.64 -15.92
N GLY A 30 0.36 -6.76 -16.52
CA GLY A 30 1.28 -7.84 -16.88
C GLY A 30 1.98 -8.42 -15.64
N ARG A 31 3.31 -8.27 -15.58
CA ARG A 31 4.13 -8.70 -14.42
C ARG A 31 4.33 -7.60 -13.37
N LEU A 32 3.79 -6.40 -13.60
CA LEU A 32 3.97 -5.25 -12.71
C LEU A 32 2.73 -5.02 -11.84
N ASN A 33 2.98 -4.68 -10.58
CA ASN A 33 1.96 -4.22 -9.65
C ASN A 33 1.98 -2.68 -9.61
N ARG A 34 0.86 -2.07 -10.01
CA ARG A 34 0.63 -0.62 -9.98
C ARG A 34 -0.33 -0.26 -8.87
N PHE A 35 -0.09 0.91 -8.29
CA PHE A 35 -0.85 1.47 -7.19
C PHE A 35 -1.30 2.86 -7.62
N LYS A 36 -2.54 3.22 -7.31
CA LYS A 36 -2.93 4.63 -7.39
C LYS A 36 -2.39 5.35 -6.18
N LEU A 37 -1.83 6.54 -6.40
CA LEU A 37 -1.32 7.36 -5.31
C LEU A 37 -2.41 7.69 -4.29
N SER A 38 -3.61 8.02 -4.77
CA SER A 38 -4.80 8.28 -3.94
C SER A 38 -5.13 7.14 -2.98
N ASP A 39 -4.94 5.88 -3.41
CA ASP A 39 -5.26 4.71 -2.60
C ASP A 39 -4.21 4.51 -1.49
N LEU A 40 -2.94 4.82 -1.78
CA LEU A 40 -1.86 4.79 -0.79
C LEU A 40 -2.01 5.91 0.24
N GLU A 41 -2.40 7.11 -0.19
CA GLU A 41 -2.71 8.23 0.69
C GLU A 41 -3.93 7.95 1.58
N ALA A 42 -5.00 7.39 1.00
CA ALA A 42 -6.17 6.97 1.76
C ALA A 42 -5.80 5.92 2.82
N PHE A 43 -4.93 4.97 2.48
CA PHE A 43 -4.40 3.99 3.42
C PHE A 43 -3.64 4.65 4.58
N ILE A 44 -2.75 5.61 4.30
CA ILE A 44 -2.04 6.37 5.35
C ILE A 44 -3.04 7.10 6.27
N ASN A 45 -4.03 7.77 5.68
CA ASN A 45 -5.02 8.55 6.43
C ASN A 45 -5.89 7.66 7.33
N GLN A 46 -6.28 6.47 6.85
CA GLN A 46 -7.06 5.50 7.62
C GLN A 46 -6.27 5.02 8.86
N ASN A 47 -5.00 4.63 8.67
CA ASN A 47 -4.17 4.10 9.76
C ASN A 47 -3.69 5.20 10.72
N ARG A 48 -3.67 6.46 10.29
CA ARG A 48 -3.37 7.61 11.16
C ARG A 48 -4.41 7.78 12.26
N GLN A 49 -5.68 7.47 12.00
CA GLN A 49 -6.75 7.58 13.00
C GLN A 49 -6.65 6.49 14.08
N GLU A 50 -6.20 5.29 13.73
CA GLU A 50 -6.00 4.20 14.70
C GLU A 50 -4.83 4.45 15.66
N ALA A 51 -3.79 5.17 15.24
CA ALA A 51 -2.62 5.46 16.09
C ALA A 51 -2.83 6.62 17.10
N GLN A 52 -3.95 7.33 17.03
CA GLN A 52 -4.30 8.43 17.96
C GLN A 52 -5.49 8.09 18.88
N SER A 53 -5.91 6.82 18.92
CA SER A 53 -7.03 6.32 19.75
C SER A 53 -6.55 5.67 21.04
#